data_AF-A0A836BEA6-F1
#
_entry.id   AF-A0A836BEA6-F1
#
_cell.length_a   1.000
_cell.length_b   1.000
_cell.length_c   1.000
_cell.angle_alpha   90.00
_cell.angle_beta   90.00
_cell.angle_gamma   90.00
#
_symmetry.space_group_name_H-M   'P 1'
#
loop_
_entity.id
_entity.type
_entity.pdbx_description
1 polymer ?
#
loop_
_entity_poly.entity_id
_entity_poly.type
_entity_poly.pdbx_seq_one_letter_code
_entity_poly.pdbx_strand_id
1 'polypeptide(L)'
;MNSDERIHAHVLSIWRESLKFMSIGGREGMFVLTDKHLMFIRKTEAKMKWWQAVAHRQTLSLLKSKNIMVHQDGYNEKNLMFDLENKKNVELAFDDILKIEHREAAWGSVLNLEYNKDGKEEKFQFSVVKDWVKYPKKDPMRYLRVDWEPFVQYIKDRQKLIP
;
A
#
# COMPACT_ATOMS: atom_id res chain seq x y z
N MET A 1 5.78 14.59 -3.42
CA MET A 1 4.71 14.95 -2.46
C MET A 1 4.84 16.43 -2.17
N ASN A 2 3.73 17.16 -2.01
CA ASN A 2 3.83 18.56 -1.58
C ASN A 2 4.27 18.65 -0.11
N SER A 3 5.00 19.71 0.24
CA SER A 3 5.58 19.87 1.58
C SER A 3 4.56 20.08 2.70
N ASP A 4 3.32 20.42 2.35
CA ASP A 4 2.19 20.65 3.27
C ASP A 4 1.31 19.40 3.49
N GLU A 5 1.49 18.35 2.69
CA GLU A 5 0.68 17.14 2.79
C GLU A 5 0.94 16.34 4.05
N ARG A 6 -0.14 15.80 4.62
CA ARG A 6 -0.16 15.00 5.84
C ARG A 6 -0.48 13.55 5.55
N ILE A 7 0.12 12.68 6.34
CA ILE A 7 -0.16 11.25 6.29
C ILE A 7 -1.44 10.94 7.09
N HIS A 8 -2.35 10.19 6.48
CA HIS A 8 -3.59 9.71 7.12
C HIS A 8 -3.51 8.25 7.55
N ALA A 9 -2.87 7.41 6.73
CA ALA A 9 -2.79 5.98 7.01
C ALA A 9 -1.48 5.38 6.52
N HIS A 10 -1.03 4.36 7.24
CA HIS A 10 0.00 3.45 6.79
C HIS A 10 -0.54 2.02 6.80
N VAL A 11 -0.26 1.27 5.74
CA VAL A 11 -0.57 -0.16 5.69
C VAL A 11 0.70 -0.92 5.36
N LEU A 12 1.28 -1.57 6.36
CA LEU A 12 2.53 -2.33 6.24
C LEU A 12 2.28 -3.74 5.72
N SER A 13 3.37 -4.39 5.26
CA SER A 13 3.37 -5.77 4.76
C SER A 13 2.39 -5.99 3.60
N ILE A 14 2.32 -5.01 2.71
CA ILE A 14 1.58 -5.09 1.47
C ILE A 14 2.38 -5.92 0.46
N TRP A 15 1.76 -6.96 -0.07
CA TRP A 15 2.27 -7.70 -1.23
C TRP A 15 1.66 -7.13 -2.50
N ARG A 16 2.51 -6.65 -3.41
CA ARG A 16 2.13 -6.14 -4.73
C ARG A 16 2.44 -7.15 -5.80
N GLU A 17 1.46 -7.48 -6.63
CA GLU A 17 1.60 -8.38 -7.79
C GLU A 17 1.09 -7.69 -9.05
N SER A 18 1.82 -7.84 -10.16
CA SER A 18 1.38 -7.29 -11.44
C SER A 18 0.32 -8.19 -12.05
N LEU A 19 -0.72 -7.59 -12.60
CA LEU A 19 -1.78 -8.30 -13.33
C LEU A 19 -1.43 -8.50 -14.81
N LYS A 20 -0.24 -8.08 -15.25
CA LYS A 20 0.26 -8.29 -16.62
C LYS A 20 0.71 -9.74 -16.83
N PHE A 21 0.41 -10.27 -18.02
CA PHE A 21 0.82 -11.61 -18.45
C PHE A 21 2.37 -11.70 -18.46
N MET A 22 2.94 -12.80 -17.93
CA MET A 22 4.38 -13.05 -17.74
C MET A 22 5.11 -12.27 -16.62
N SER A 23 4.40 -11.62 -15.69
CA SER A 23 5.08 -11.01 -14.54
C SER A 23 5.60 -12.08 -13.56
N ILE A 24 6.88 -11.99 -13.15
CA ILE A 24 7.51 -12.94 -12.21
C ILE A 24 7.65 -12.31 -10.83
N GLY A 25 6.79 -12.75 -9.91
CA GLY A 25 6.90 -12.56 -8.47
C GLY A 25 6.41 -11.21 -7.96
N GLY A 26 5.88 -11.22 -6.73
CA GLY A 26 5.43 -10.00 -6.06
C GLY A 26 6.53 -9.27 -5.30
N ARG A 27 6.16 -8.10 -4.78
CA ARG A 27 7.05 -7.22 -3.98
C ARG A 27 6.35 -6.84 -2.68
N GLU A 28 7.05 -7.02 -1.56
CA GLU A 28 6.62 -6.45 -0.29
C GLU A 28 6.91 -4.95 -0.23
N GLY A 29 6.02 -4.20 0.41
CA GLY A 29 6.20 -2.80 0.77
C GLY A 29 5.16 -2.36 1.79
N MET A 30 5.00 -1.05 1.90
CA MET A 30 3.90 -0.43 2.62
C MET A 30 3.16 0.57 1.74
N PHE A 31 1.88 0.75 2.00
CA PHE A 31 1.16 1.92 1.54
C PHE A 31 1.28 3.05 2.54
N VAL A 32 1.41 4.26 2.02
CA VAL A 32 1.23 5.50 2.76
C VAL A 32 0.19 6.33 2.00
N LEU A 33 -0.88 6.70 2.69
CA LEU A 33 -1.97 7.49 2.14
C LEU A 33 -1.87 8.91 2.72
N THR A 34 -1.79 9.91 1.84
CA THR A 34 -1.72 11.33 2.24
C THR A 34 -2.99 12.08 1.85
N ASP A 35 -2.98 13.40 1.99
CA ASP A 35 -4.07 14.27 1.50
C ASP A 35 -4.33 14.15 0.00
N LYS A 36 -3.28 13.89 -0.81
CA LYS A 36 -3.36 14.01 -2.28
C LYS A 36 -2.75 12.83 -3.02
N HIS A 37 -1.99 11.98 -2.34
CA HIS A 37 -1.22 10.93 -2.96
C HIS A 37 -1.40 9.58 -2.27
N LEU A 38 -1.29 8.53 -3.06
CA LEU A 38 -1.08 7.17 -2.63
C LEU A 38 0.37 6.78 -2.97
N MET A 39 1.15 6.40 -1.97
CA MET A 39 2.52 5.95 -2.17
C MET A 39 2.68 4.46 -1.85
N PHE A 40 3.38 3.74 -2.72
CA PHE A 40 3.87 2.39 -2.44
C PHE A 40 5.38 2.44 -2.15
N ILE A 41 5.73 2.31 -0.88
CA ILE A 41 7.11 2.34 -0.41
C ILE A 41 7.63 0.91 -0.29
N ARG A 42 8.51 0.55 -1.23
CA ARG A 42 9.18 -0.76 -1.29
C ARG A 42 10.58 -0.72 -0.67
N LYS A 43 11.24 0.43 -0.73
CA LYS A 43 12.57 0.68 -0.16
C LYS A 43 12.44 1.80 0.85
N THR A 44 12.58 1.46 2.12
CA THR A 44 12.46 2.41 3.23
C THR A 44 13.72 2.38 4.08
N GLU A 45 14.13 3.54 4.58
CA GLU A 45 15.16 3.69 5.60
C GLU A 45 14.62 3.48 7.03
N ALA A 46 13.32 3.18 7.17
CA ALA A 46 12.75 2.85 8.46
C ALA A 46 13.49 1.67 9.09
N LYS A 47 13.84 1.82 10.38
CA LYS A 47 14.61 0.81 11.11
C LYS A 47 13.86 -0.53 11.13
N MET A 48 14.57 -1.63 10.89
CA MET A 48 13.97 -2.98 10.90
C MET A 48 13.21 -3.29 12.21
N LYS A 49 13.71 -2.82 13.35
CA LYS A 49 13.01 -2.97 14.65
C LYS A 49 11.67 -2.25 14.68
N TRP A 50 11.59 -1.06 14.07
CA TRP A 50 10.34 -0.30 13.95
C TRP A 50 9.36 -1.06 13.05
N TRP A 51 9.81 -1.50 11.87
CA TRP A 51 8.99 -2.27 10.94
C TRP A 51 8.37 -3.50 11.60
N GLN A 52 9.18 -4.28 12.32
CA GLN A 52 8.71 -5.49 13.02
C GLN A 52 7.65 -5.18 14.09
N ALA A 53 7.88 -4.16 14.92
CA ALA A 53 6.95 -3.78 15.97
C ALA A 53 5.61 -3.26 15.41
N VAL A 54 5.66 -2.41 14.39
CA VAL A 54 4.47 -1.82 13.76
C VAL A 54 3.69 -2.87 12.98
N ALA A 55 4.35 -3.71 12.17
CA ALA A 55 3.66 -4.78 11.43
C ALA A 55 2.97 -5.78 12.37
N HIS A 56 3.59 -6.11 13.51
CA HIS A 56 2.97 -6.98 14.51
C HIS A 56 1.72 -6.34 15.13
N ARG A 57 1.82 -5.08 15.58
CA ARG A 57 0.69 -4.35 16.15
C ARG A 57 -0.45 -4.17 15.14
N GLN A 58 -0.13 -3.80 13.90
CA GLN A 58 -1.09 -3.68 12.81
C GLN A 58 -1.83 -5.01 12.60
N THR A 59 -1.09 -6.13 12.53
CA THR A 59 -1.69 -7.46 12.34
C THR A 59 -2.69 -7.79 13.45
N LEU A 60 -2.32 -7.57 14.71
CA LEU A 60 -3.23 -7.78 15.85
C LEU A 60 -4.46 -6.87 15.80
N SER A 61 -4.29 -5.62 15.37
CA SER A 61 -5.40 -4.66 15.21
C SER A 61 -6.36 -5.09 14.10
N LEU A 62 -5.81 -5.47 12.94
CA LEU A 62 -6.62 -5.88 11.78
C LEU A 62 -7.39 -7.17 12.02
N LEU A 63 -6.85 -8.10 12.83
CA LEU A 63 -7.59 -9.28 13.27
C LEU A 63 -8.81 -8.93 14.14
N LYS A 64 -8.82 -7.76 14.80
CA LYS A 64 -9.92 -7.31 15.66
C LYS A 64 -10.94 -6.44 14.92
N SER A 65 -10.50 -5.44 14.15
CA SER A 65 -11.39 -4.41 13.59
C SER A 65 -11.38 -4.33 12.06
N LYS A 66 -10.50 -5.06 11.36
CA LYS A 66 -10.24 -4.97 9.90
C LYS A 66 -9.89 -3.57 9.36
N ASN A 67 -9.96 -2.52 10.18
CA ASN A 67 -9.75 -1.14 9.81
C ASN A 67 -8.27 -0.85 9.51
N ILE A 68 -8.01 -0.40 8.29
CA ILE A 68 -6.66 -0.05 7.78
C ILE A 68 -6.36 1.45 7.83
N MET A 69 -7.34 2.30 8.11
CA MET A 69 -7.19 3.76 8.19
C MET A 69 -6.55 4.15 9.52
N VAL A 70 -5.28 3.78 9.70
CA VAL A 70 -4.53 3.94 10.95
C VAL A 70 -3.20 4.63 10.67
N HIS A 71 -2.98 5.73 11.40
CA HIS A 71 -1.68 6.38 11.45
C HIS A 71 -0.72 5.56 12.33
N GLN A 72 0.50 5.30 11.86
CA GLN A 72 1.50 4.53 12.60
C GLN A 72 2.57 5.46 13.14
N ASP A 73 2.79 5.44 14.46
CA ASP A 73 3.81 6.29 15.08
C ASP A 73 5.23 5.90 14.65
N GLY A 74 6.13 6.89 14.60
CA GLY A 74 7.55 6.69 14.32
C GLY A 74 7.94 6.67 12.84
N TYR A 75 6.98 6.90 11.95
CA TYR A 75 7.21 7.20 10.53
C TYR A 75 6.33 8.41 10.15
N ASN A 76 6.95 9.47 9.65
CA ASN A 76 6.27 10.74 9.35
C ASN A 76 6.59 11.25 7.93
N GLU A 77 6.11 12.45 7.62
CA GLU A 77 6.28 13.10 6.32
C GLU A 77 7.75 13.25 5.93
N LYS A 78 8.65 13.55 6.89
CA LYS A 78 10.08 13.66 6.61
C LYS A 78 10.69 12.30 6.23
N ASN A 79 10.26 11.22 6.89
CA ASN A 79 10.68 9.87 6.53
C ASN A 79 10.18 9.51 5.12
N LEU A 80 8.91 9.81 4.84
CA LEU A 80 8.30 9.58 3.54
C LEU A 80 9.04 10.33 2.43
N MET A 81 9.31 11.63 2.62
CA MET A 81 10.07 12.44 1.66
C MET A 81 11.43 11.83 1.35
N PHE A 82 12.18 11.39 2.36
CA PHE A 82 13.48 10.75 2.15
C PHE A 82 13.33 9.43 1.38
N ASP A 83 12.36 8.60 1.74
CA ASP A 83 12.11 7.34 1.04
C ASP A 83 11.70 7.59 -0.43
N LEU A 84 10.97 8.66 -0.72
CA LEU A 84 10.54 9.03 -2.07
C LEU A 84 11.69 9.47 -3.00
N GLU A 85 12.87 9.80 -2.47
CA GLU A 85 14.07 9.99 -3.29
C GLU A 85 14.47 8.69 -4.03
N ASN A 86 14.05 7.52 -3.51
CA ASN A 86 14.30 6.23 -4.14
C ASN A 86 13.31 5.94 -5.27
N LYS A 87 13.79 5.98 -6.53
CA LYS A 87 13.00 5.71 -7.75
C LYS A 87 12.28 4.34 -7.80
N LYS A 88 12.62 3.40 -6.90
CA LYS A 88 11.91 2.10 -6.79
C LYS A 88 10.58 2.22 -6.04
N ASN A 89 10.41 3.28 -5.26
CA ASN A 89 9.14 3.64 -4.64
C ASN A 89 8.24 4.30 -5.67
N VAL A 90 6.94 4.24 -5.43
CA VAL A 90 5.94 4.81 -6.34
C VAL A 90 5.17 5.86 -5.56
N GLU A 91 5.11 7.05 -6.13
CA GLU A 91 4.21 8.12 -5.73
C GLU A 91 3.17 8.27 -6.83
N LEU A 92 1.90 8.27 -6.46
CA LEU A 92 0.77 8.46 -7.38
C LEU A 92 -0.10 9.58 -6.83
N ALA A 93 -0.32 10.63 -7.61
CA ALA A 93 -1.40 11.55 -7.30
C ALA A 93 -2.72 10.81 -7.46
N PHE A 94 -3.74 11.17 -6.67
CA PHE A 94 -5.05 10.54 -6.81
C PHE A 94 -5.59 10.66 -8.24
N ASP A 95 -5.36 11.80 -8.88
CA ASP A 95 -5.80 12.04 -10.27
C ASP A 95 -5.08 11.15 -11.31
N ASP A 96 -3.93 10.56 -10.98
CA ASP A 96 -3.21 9.61 -11.88
C ASP A 96 -3.74 8.17 -11.76
N ILE A 97 -4.60 7.91 -10.77
CA ILE A 97 -5.23 6.61 -10.54
C ILE A 97 -6.44 6.49 -11.49
N LEU A 98 -6.31 5.64 -12.49
CA LEU A 98 -7.36 5.37 -13.48
C LEU A 98 -8.50 4.56 -12.87
N LYS A 99 -8.14 3.59 -12.01
CA LYS A 99 -9.11 2.69 -11.39
C LYS A 99 -8.61 2.19 -10.05
N ILE A 100 -9.46 2.26 -9.03
CA ILE A 100 -9.21 1.67 -7.71
C ILE A 100 -10.45 0.97 -7.21
N GLU A 101 -10.32 -0.33 -6.94
CA GLU A 101 -11.40 -1.21 -6.51
C GLU A 101 -10.87 -2.22 -5.51
N HIS A 102 -11.75 -2.75 -4.67
CA HIS A 102 -11.43 -3.86 -3.79
C HIS A 102 -12.37 -5.04 -4.03
N ARG A 103 -11.90 -6.24 -3.66
CA ARG A 103 -12.68 -7.48 -3.73
C ARG A 103 -12.27 -8.43 -2.63
N GLU A 104 -13.20 -9.29 -2.23
CA GLU A 104 -12.93 -10.41 -1.33
C GLU A 104 -12.60 -11.66 -2.13
N ALA A 105 -11.39 -12.18 -1.96
CA ALA A 105 -11.02 -13.52 -2.45
C ALA A 105 -11.24 -14.56 -1.34
N ALA A 106 -11.19 -15.85 -1.71
CA ALA A 106 -11.26 -16.93 -0.72
C ALA A 106 -10.14 -16.85 0.33
N TRP A 107 -8.97 -16.37 -0.08
CA TRP A 107 -7.75 -16.34 0.72
C TRP A 107 -7.45 -14.99 1.42
N GLY A 108 -8.15 -13.90 1.07
CA GLY A 108 -7.89 -12.57 1.64
C GLY A 108 -8.60 -11.43 0.91
N SER A 109 -8.46 -10.22 1.44
CA SER A 109 -9.00 -8.99 0.84
C SER A 109 -7.98 -8.37 -0.12
N VAL A 110 -8.42 -8.06 -1.33
CA VAL A 110 -7.56 -7.60 -2.43
C VAL A 110 -7.93 -6.20 -2.83
N LEU A 111 -6.94 -5.32 -2.97
CA LEU A 111 -7.07 -4.01 -3.61
C LEU A 111 -6.47 -4.10 -5.02
N ASN A 112 -7.26 -3.77 -6.03
CA ASN A 112 -6.82 -3.62 -7.40
C ASN A 112 -6.60 -2.13 -7.70
N LEU A 113 -5.46 -1.82 -8.31
CA LEU A 113 -5.09 -0.46 -8.69
C LEU A 113 -4.62 -0.45 -10.14
N GLU A 114 -5.20 0.43 -10.93
CA GLU A 114 -4.76 0.77 -12.27
C GLU A 114 -4.41 2.25 -12.31
N TYR A 115 -3.24 2.59 -12.85
CA TYR A 115 -2.75 3.97 -12.91
C TYR A 115 -1.87 4.18 -14.13
N ASN A 116 -1.75 5.43 -14.56
CA ASN A 116 -0.80 5.81 -15.60
C ASN A 116 0.56 6.13 -14.96
N LYS A 117 1.63 5.55 -15.50
CA LYS A 117 3.00 5.92 -15.14
C LYS A 117 3.85 6.01 -16.39
N ASP A 118 4.45 7.18 -16.61
CA ASP A 118 5.32 7.46 -17.76
C ASP A 118 4.64 7.14 -19.11
N GLY A 119 3.33 7.42 -19.22
CA GLY A 119 2.53 7.15 -20.42
C GLY A 119 2.11 5.68 -20.59
N LYS A 120 2.41 4.81 -19.61
CA LYS A 120 2.04 3.39 -19.64
C LYS A 120 1.02 3.09 -18.57
N GLU A 121 0.00 2.34 -18.96
CA GLU A 121 -0.96 1.79 -18.02
C GLU A 121 -0.32 0.64 -17.22
N GLU A 122 -0.40 0.77 -15.90
CA GLU A 122 0.06 -0.23 -14.95
C GLU A 122 -1.12 -0.78 -14.18
N LYS A 123 -1.20 -2.11 -14.07
CA LYS A 123 -2.26 -2.81 -13.32
C LYS A 123 -1.63 -3.71 -12.27
N PHE A 124 -2.00 -3.51 -11.01
CA PHE A 124 -1.47 -4.25 -9.87
C PHE A 124 -2.61 -4.68 -8.94
N GLN A 125 -2.43 -5.82 -8.30
CA GLN A 125 -3.19 -6.21 -7.12
C GLN A 125 -2.32 -6.12 -5.87
N PHE A 126 -2.97 -5.81 -4.75
CA PHE A 126 -2.34 -5.63 -3.45
C PHE A 126 -3.10 -6.40 -2.38
N SER A 127 -2.37 -6.96 -1.43
CA SER A 127 -2.96 -7.67 -0.29
C SER A 127 -2.09 -7.52 0.95
N VAL A 128 -2.71 -7.46 2.12
CA VAL A 128 -1.99 -7.39 3.40
C VAL A 128 -1.56 -8.79 3.80
N VAL A 129 -0.25 -9.02 3.95
CA VAL A 129 0.30 -10.33 4.29
C VAL A 129 0.24 -10.54 5.80
N LYS A 130 -0.24 -11.70 6.21
CA LYS A 130 -0.24 -12.17 7.60
C LYS A 130 1.07 -12.89 7.93
N ASP A 131 1.41 -13.88 7.11
CA ASP A 131 2.52 -14.81 7.36
C ASP A 131 3.34 -15.03 6.09
N TRP A 132 4.64 -15.27 6.26
CA TRP A 132 5.62 -15.45 5.18
C TRP A 132 6.29 -16.82 5.26
N VAL A 133 6.51 -17.46 4.11
CA VAL A 133 7.53 -18.49 3.98
C VAL A 133 8.88 -17.82 3.79
N LYS A 134 9.96 -18.36 4.36
CA LYS A 134 11.32 -17.79 4.22
C LYS A 134 12.20 -18.52 3.20
N TYR A 135 11.93 -19.79 2.92
CA TYR A 135 12.71 -20.65 2.03
C TYR A 135 11.81 -21.43 1.07
N PRO A 136 12.25 -21.69 -0.18
CA PRO A 136 13.53 -21.29 -0.79
C PRO A 136 13.61 -19.80 -1.18
N LYS A 137 12.46 -19.09 -1.19
CA LYS A 137 12.37 -17.64 -1.42
C LYS A 137 11.27 -17.07 -0.53
N LYS A 138 11.43 -15.84 -0.06
CA LYS A 138 10.39 -15.15 0.71
C LYS A 138 9.15 -14.92 -0.16
N ASP A 139 8.01 -15.46 0.28
CA ASP A 139 6.70 -15.36 -0.37
C ASP A 139 5.58 -15.34 0.69
N PRO A 140 4.42 -14.70 0.44
CA PRO A 140 3.29 -14.78 1.35
C PRO A 140 2.73 -16.20 1.43
N MET A 141 2.41 -16.64 2.65
CA MET A 141 1.67 -17.88 2.88
C MET A 141 0.19 -17.62 3.17
N ARG A 142 -0.09 -16.51 3.87
CA ARG A 142 -1.44 -16.15 4.32
C ARG A 142 -1.61 -14.65 4.22
N TYR A 143 -2.83 -14.25 3.90
CA TYR A 143 -3.23 -12.86 3.80
C TYR A 143 -4.28 -12.54 4.87
N LEU A 144 -4.35 -11.27 5.24
CA LEU A 144 -5.41 -10.76 6.11
C LEU A 144 -6.66 -10.44 5.30
N ARG A 145 -7.80 -10.54 5.96
CA ARG A 145 -9.03 -9.90 5.50
C ARG A 145 -9.11 -8.53 6.16
N VAL A 146 -9.19 -7.49 5.35
CA VAL A 146 -9.17 -6.08 5.79
C VAL A 146 -10.28 -5.32 5.07
N ASP A 147 -10.72 -4.22 5.67
CA ASP A 147 -11.71 -3.36 5.07
C ASP A 147 -11.03 -2.28 4.22
N TRP A 148 -11.01 -2.50 2.90
CA TRP A 148 -10.43 -1.56 1.94
C TRP A 148 -11.39 -0.40 1.60
N GLU A 149 -12.68 -0.50 1.92
CA GLU A 149 -13.70 0.46 1.48
C GLU A 149 -13.37 1.90 1.91
N PRO A 150 -13.07 2.20 3.20
CA PRO A 150 -12.78 3.57 3.61
C PRO A 150 -11.55 4.16 2.92
N PHE A 151 -10.56 3.32 2.61
CA PHE A 151 -9.33 3.71 1.94
C PHE A 151 -9.59 4.05 0.46
N VAL A 152 -10.39 3.23 -0.22
CA VAL A 152 -10.80 3.46 -1.61
C VAL A 152 -11.66 4.71 -1.71
N GLN A 153 -12.65 4.84 -0.83
CA GLN A 153 -13.56 5.98 -0.82
C GLN A 153 -12.81 7.29 -0.56
N TYR A 154 -11.87 7.30 0.39
CA TYR A 154 -11.05 8.48 0.69
C TYR A 154 -10.32 9.04 -0.54
N ILE A 155 -9.76 8.13 -1.36
CA ILE A 155 -9.06 8.48 -2.62
C ILE A 155 -10.08 9.04 -3.62
N LYS A 156 -11.17 8.31 -3.88
CA LYS A 156 -12.19 8.70 -4.87
C LYS A 156 -12.82 10.06 -4.56
N ASP A 157 -13.10 10.34 -3.29
CA ASP A 157 -13.67 11.62 -2.84
C ASP A 157 -12.76 12.83 -3.14
N ARG A 158 -11.47 12.58 -3.36
CA ARG A 158 -10.44 13.61 -3.58
C ARG A 158 -9.87 13.59 -4.99
N GLN A 159 -10.27 12.63 -5.82
CA GLN A 159 -10.02 12.71 -7.25
C GLN A 159 -10.85 13.87 -7.81
N LYS A 160 -10.25 14.68 -8.66
CA LYS A 160 -11.01 15.66 -9.41
C LYS A 160 -11.94 14.88 -10.34
N LEU A 161 -13.24 14.91 -10.05
CA LEU A 161 -14.25 14.47 -11.01
C LEU A 161 -14.08 15.37 -12.24
N ILE A 162 -13.56 14.82 -13.34
CA ILE A 162 -13.63 15.51 -14.62
C ILE A 162 -15.13 15.51 -14.98
N PRO A 163 -15.77 16.70 -15.12
CA PRO A 163 -17.19 16.80 -15.46
C PRO A 163 -17.50 16.24 -16.85
#